data_AF-A0A1V6CE71-F1
#
_entry.id   AF-A0A1V6CE71-F1
#
_cell.length_a   1.000
_cell.length_b   1.000
_cell.length_c   1.000
_cell.angle_alpha   90.00
_cell.angle_beta   90.00
_cell.angle_gamma   90.00
#
_symmetry.space_group_name_H-M   'P 1'
#
loop_
_entity.id
_entity.type
_entity.pdbx_description
1 polymer ?
#
loop_
_entity_poly.entity_id
_entity_poly.type
_entity_poly.pdbx_seq_one_letter_code
_entity_poly.pdbx_strand_id
1 'polypeptide(L)'
;MILQSCFINNSDIAHTINEHIQFRANQPRLWLKPYNRYMPESTEWWFIPSKEWPAYHHGKLFIWKTPSYSKTPGLLYIGYYIEHGLDNELGNLSGVNRKQVMTNLWYWKEFVNHAKNGRIDDKTRLISLNSKCHTIVFLKAYEFNRIHEPDKNPNIPVDSLEFYLDHKQNHLCVENQSNKTLKPLNESQSINEIVDILENDKNFRFFWIDIMIGTTLYYSDEEKKGGWEAREIWYQLLEPWPPFVH
;
A
#
# COMPACT_ATOMS: atom_id res chain seq x y z
N MET A 1 -15.38 -8.38 -9.50
CA MET A 1 -14.96 -9.79 -9.60
C MET A 1 -13.53 -9.90 -9.10
N ILE A 2 -13.21 -10.92 -8.31
CA ILE A 2 -11.84 -11.18 -7.84
C ILE A 2 -11.29 -12.32 -8.69
N LEU A 3 -10.15 -12.07 -9.33
CA LEU A 3 -9.49 -13.06 -10.20
C LEU A 3 -8.48 -13.88 -9.40
N GLN A 4 -8.10 -15.04 -9.94
CA GLN A 4 -7.09 -15.91 -9.36
C GLN A 4 -5.70 -15.60 -9.93
N SER A 5 -4.67 -15.69 -9.10
CA SER A 5 -3.26 -15.67 -9.50
C SER A 5 -2.72 -17.10 -9.58
N CYS A 6 -1.58 -17.30 -10.27
CA CYS A 6 -0.92 -18.61 -10.32
C CYS A 6 0.00 -18.90 -9.11
N PHE A 7 -0.01 -18.06 -8.07
CA PHE A 7 0.97 -18.10 -6.98
C PHE A 7 0.34 -18.56 -5.67
N ILE A 8 1.08 -19.32 -4.88
CA ILE A 8 0.58 -19.93 -3.62
C ILE A 8 0.85 -19.06 -2.38
N ASN A 9 1.84 -18.16 -2.44
CA ASN A 9 2.23 -17.30 -1.30
C ASN A 9 2.92 -16.02 -1.78
N ASN A 10 3.26 -15.12 -0.84
CA ASN A 10 3.84 -13.80 -1.17
C ASN A 10 5.27 -13.88 -1.69
N SER A 11 6.07 -14.83 -1.20
CA SER A 11 7.46 -14.98 -1.61
C SER A 11 7.55 -15.40 -3.08
N ASP A 12 6.75 -16.40 -3.46
CA ASP A 12 6.70 -16.96 -4.81
C ASP A 12 6.38 -15.89 -5.87
N ILE A 13 5.28 -15.15 -5.67
CA ILE A 13 4.91 -14.05 -6.56
C ILE A 13 5.95 -12.93 -6.59
N ALA A 14 6.50 -12.54 -5.44
CA ALA A 14 7.41 -11.40 -5.34
C ALA A 14 8.72 -11.66 -6.08
N HIS A 15 9.27 -12.87 -5.94
CA HIS A 15 10.45 -13.30 -6.67
C HIS A 15 10.16 -13.42 -8.18
N THR A 16 9.04 -14.02 -8.57
CA THR A 16 8.70 -14.18 -10.00
C THR A 16 8.49 -12.83 -10.70
N ILE A 17 7.81 -11.87 -10.05
CA ILE A 17 7.69 -10.50 -10.58
C ILE A 17 9.05 -9.81 -10.64
N ASN A 18 9.89 -9.96 -9.61
CA ASN A 18 11.23 -9.38 -9.60
C ASN A 18 12.10 -9.91 -10.75
N GLU A 19 12.07 -11.21 -11.01
CA GLU A 19 12.74 -11.80 -12.17
C GLU A 19 12.20 -11.20 -13.48
N HIS A 20 10.87 -11.14 -13.61
CA HIS A 20 10.21 -10.59 -14.79
C HIS A 20 10.62 -9.14 -15.12
N ILE A 21 10.81 -8.28 -14.11
CA ILE A 21 11.20 -6.88 -14.33
C ILE A 21 12.70 -6.69 -14.52
N GLN A 22 13.56 -7.53 -13.92
CA GLN A 22 15.01 -7.42 -14.05
C GLN A 22 15.51 -7.64 -15.49
N PHE A 23 14.78 -8.40 -16.30
CA PHE A 23 15.11 -8.63 -17.71
C PHE A 23 14.77 -7.45 -18.64
N ARG A 24 14.29 -6.31 -18.11
CA ARG A 24 13.85 -5.16 -18.92
C ARG A 24 14.81 -3.98 -18.84
N ALA A 25 15.35 -3.58 -19.99
CA ALA A 25 16.35 -2.51 -20.11
C ALA A 25 15.86 -1.09 -19.71
N ASN A 26 14.54 -0.86 -19.62
CA ASN A 26 13.95 0.48 -19.46
C ASN A 26 13.13 0.67 -18.18
N GLN A 27 13.27 -0.22 -17.19
CA GLN A 27 12.55 -0.11 -15.92
C GLN A 27 13.48 0.47 -14.84
N PRO A 28 12.96 1.32 -13.92
CA PRO A 28 13.74 1.77 -12.78
C PRO A 28 14.19 0.55 -11.96
N ARG A 29 15.42 0.60 -11.46
CA ARG A 29 15.98 -0.48 -10.66
C ARG A 29 15.28 -0.50 -9.30
N LEU A 30 14.43 -1.50 -9.10
CA LEU A 30 13.79 -1.77 -7.80
C LEU A 30 14.55 -2.85 -7.04
N TRP A 31 14.55 -2.74 -5.71
CA TRP A 31 15.10 -3.72 -4.79
C TRP A 31 13.96 -4.46 -4.12
N LEU A 32 13.99 -5.79 -4.23
CA LEU A 32 13.02 -6.65 -3.56
C LEU A 32 13.43 -6.90 -2.10
N LYS A 33 12.53 -6.65 -1.16
CA LYS A 33 12.75 -6.86 0.28
C LYS A 33 11.52 -7.43 1.00
N PRO A 34 11.66 -8.50 1.79
CA PRO A 34 10.60 -8.91 2.70
C PRO A 34 10.56 -7.97 3.91
N TYR A 35 9.37 -7.66 4.40
CA TYR A 35 9.17 -6.89 5.63
C TYR A 35 9.66 -7.67 6.86
N ASN A 36 9.44 -8.99 6.90
CA ASN A 36 10.02 -9.89 7.89
C ASN A 36 10.76 -11.04 7.21
N ARG A 37 12.10 -10.98 7.24
CA ARG A 37 12.97 -11.98 6.60
C ARG A 37 12.89 -13.38 7.21
N TYR A 38 12.36 -13.51 8.41
CA TYR A 38 12.19 -14.79 9.09
C TYR A 38 10.87 -15.48 8.74
N MET A 39 9.95 -14.76 8.06
CA MET A 39 8.67 -15.29 7.60
C MET A 39 8.36 -14.87 6.15
N PRO A 40 9.27 -15.16 5.20
CA PRO A 40 9.19 -14.64 3.83
C PRO A 40 7.90 -15.04 3.11
N GLU A 41 7.34 -16.22 3.38
CA GLU A 41 6.14 -16.71 2.67
C GLU A 41 4.87 -15.95 3.04
N SER A 42 4.78 -15.44 4.27
CA SER A 42 3.57 -14.82 4.83
C SER A 42 3.69 -13.32 5.06
N THR A 43 4.89 -12.77 5.02
CA THR A 43 5.13 -11.33 5.25
C THR A 43 4.79 -10.50 4.02
N GLU A 44 4.68 -9.19 4.21
CA GLU A 44 4.60 -8.23 3.12
C GLU A 44 5.95 -8.13 2.40
N TRP A 45 5.93 -7.98 1.09
CA TRP A 45 7.12 -7.75 0.27
C TRP A 45 7.06 -6.39 -0.38
N TRP A 46 8.20 -5.71 -0.44
CA TRP A 46 8.34 -4.40 -1.06
C TRP A 46 9.28 -4.44 -2.25
N PHE A 47 8.92 -3.67 -3.28
CA PHE A 47 9.82 -3.22 -4.33
C PHE A 47 10.13 -1.76 -4.09
N ILE A 48 11.35 -1.48 -3.64
CA ILE A 48 11.78 -0.15 -3.19
C ILE A 48 12.85 0.44 -4.13
N PRO A 49 12.94 1.77 -4.27
CA PRO A 49 13.87 2.41 -5.22
C PRO A 49 15.33 2.41 -4.75
N SER A 50 15.58 2.09 -3.47
CA SER A 50 16.92 2.13 -2.85
C SER A 50 17.24 0.87 -2.05
N LYS A 51 18.48 0.76 -1.57
CA LYS A 51 18.87 -0.31 -0.62
C LYS A 51 18.54 0.04 0.84
N GLU A 52 18.00 1.24 1.10
CA GLU A 52 17.76 1.71 2.46
C GLU A 52 16.72 0.83 3.16
N TRP A 53 16.93 0.63 4.47
CA TRP A 53 16.02 -0.15 5.30
C TRP A 53 15.94 0.40 6.73
N PRO A 54 14.74 0.62 7.28
CA PRO A 54 13.43 0.52 6.62
C PRO A 54 13.20 1.63 5.58
N ALA A 55 12.49 1.32 4.50
CA ALA A 55 12.22 2.22 3.38
C ALA A 55 10.98 3.11 3.62
N TYR A 56 10.93 3.81 4.74
CA TYR A 56 9.74 4.56 5.18
C TYR A 56 9.45 5.82 4.35
N HIS A 57 10.50 6.45 3.86
CA HIS A 57 10.42 7.76 3.22
C HIS A 57 10.12 7.67 1.72
N HIS A 58 9.86 6.46 1.21
CA HIS A 58 9.70 6.15 -0.21
C HIS A 58 8.26 5.77 -0.54
N GLY A 59 7.79 6.16 -1.73
CA GLY A 59 6.71 5.42 -2.38
C GLY A 59 7.23 4.06 -2.84
N LYS A 60 6.45 2.99 -2.69
CA LYS A 60 6.91 1.62 -3.01
C LYS A 60 5.80 0.75 -3.58
N LEU A 61 6.18 -0.31 -4.28
CA LEU A 61 5.21 -1.35 -4.66
C LEU A 61 5.19 -2.41 -3.57
N PHE A 62 4.03 -3.00 -3.34
CA PHE A 62 3.88 -4.02 -2.30
C PHE A 62 3.14 -5.26 -2.81
N ILE A 63 3.40 -6.36 -2.11
CA ILE A 63 2.67 -7.62 -2.19
C ILE A 63 2.40 -8.04 -0.76
N TRP A 64 1.14 -8.27 -0.43
CA TRP A 64 0.71 -8.63 0.91
C TRP A 64 -0.46 -9.61 0.89
N LYS A 65 -0.72 -10.24 2.03
CA LYS A 65 -1.93 -11.00 2.28
C LYS A 65 -2.86 -10.16 3.13
N THR A 66 -4.09 -9.92 2.66
CA THR A 66 -5.04 -9.10 3.42
C THR A 66 -5.26 -9.68 4.83
N PRO A 67 -5.28 -8.81 5.86
CA PRO A 67 -5.30 -9.23 7.25
C PRO A 67 -6.70 -9.66 7.68
N SER A 68 -6.82 -10.29 8.85
CA SER A 68 -8.10 -10.74 9.41
C SER A 68 -9.11 -9.62 9.69
N TYR A 69 -8.65 -8.38 9.87
CA TYR A 69 -9.49 -7.20 10.08
C TYR A 69 -9.90 -6.51 8.77
N SER A 70 -9.50 -7.08 7.62
CA SER A 70 -9.96 -6.64 6.31
C SER A 70 -11.37 -7.14 6.01
N LYS A 71 -12.11 -6.47 5.11
CA LYS A 71 -13.37 -7.00 4.60
C LYS A 71 -13.22 -8.34 3.90
N THR A 72 -12.13 -8.51 3.16
CA THR A 72 -11.84 -9.72 2.38
C THR A 72 -10.51 -10.32 2.85
N PRO A 73 -10.47 -10.97 4.02
CA PRO A 73 -9.24 -11.47 4.61
C PRO A 73 -8.65 -12.64 3.82
N GLY A 74 -7.33 -12.76 3.84
CA GLY A 74 -6.60 -13.89 3.26
C GLY A 74 -6.40 -13.85 1.75
N LEU A 75 -6.77 -12.76 1.08
CA LEU A 75 -6.52 -12.55 -0.35
C LEU A 75 -5.12 -11.98 -0.59
N LEU A 76 -4.59 -12.22 -1.78
CA LEU A 76 -3.40 -11.55 -2.28
C LEU A 76 -3.76 -10.09 -2.58
N TYR A 77 -3.00 -9.14 -2.04
CA TYR A 77 -3.19 -7.71 -2.23
C TYR A 77 -1.90 -7.09 -2.76
N ILE A 78 -1.99 -6.43 -3.92
CA ILE A 78 -0.83 -5.96 -4.67
C ILE A 78 -1.10 -4.55 -5.19
N GLY A 79 -0.12 -3.67 -5.08
CA GLY A 79 -0.23 -2.34 -5.66
C GLY A 79 0.85 -1.39 -5.15
N TYR A 80 0.43 -0.18 -4.85
CA TYR A 80 1.25 0.93 -4.39
C TYR A 80 1.05 1.22 -2.90
N TYR A 81 2.13 1.53 -2.21
CA TYR A 81 2.17 1.73 -0.77
C TYR A 81 2.95 3.01 -0.45
N ILE A 82 2.41 3.81 0.47
CA ILE A 82 3.06 4.99 1.01
C ILE A 82 2.70 5.14 2.49
N GLU A 83 3.63 5.70 3.26
CA GLU A 83 3.44 6.00 4.67
C GLU A 83 3.41 7.51 4.90
N HIS A 84 2.39 7.97 5.63
CA HIS A 84 2.42 9.24 6.34
C HIS A 84 3.07 8.99 7.70
N GLY A 85 4.30 9.46 7.86
CA GLY A 85 5.05 9.32 9.12
C GLY A 85 4.56 10.25 10.22
N LEU A 86 5.35 10.38 11.28
CA LEU A 86 5.06 11.30 12.38
C LEU A 86 5.47 12.73 12.04
N ASP A 87 4.72 13.70 12.53
CA ASP A 87 5.04 15.11 12.33
C ASP A 87 6.32 15.54 13.05
N ASN A 88 7.02 16.53 12.47
CA ASN A 88 8.28 17.08 13.02
C ASN A 88 8.16 17.58 14.46
N GLU A 89 6.99 18.10 14.84
CA GLU A 89 6.70 18.56 16.20
C GLU A 89 6.85 17.45 17.25
N LEU A 90 6.70 16.17 16.84
CA LEU A 90 6.81 15.02 17.74
C LEU A 90 8.24 14.51 17.92
N GLY A 91 9.20 14.96 17.11
CA GLY A 91 10.57 14.41 17.12
C GLY A 91 11.38 14.63 18.41
N ASN A 92 10.89 15.49 19.30
CA ASN A 92 11.46 15.76 20.62
C ASN A 92 10.75 15.03 21.77
N LEU A 93 9.65 14.32 21.50
CA LEU A 93 8.93 13.57 22.54
C LEU A 93 9.69 12.28 22.91
N SER A 94 9.69 11.97 24.20
CA SER A 94 10.26 10.72 24.70
C SER A 94 9.53 9.52 24.10
N GLY A 95 10.29 8.54 23.59
CA GLY A 95 9.76 7.32 22.98
C GLY A 95 9.46 7.41 21.48
N VAL A 96 9.60 8.60 20.86
CA VAL A 96 9.50 8.73 19.41
C VAL A 96 10.84 8.35 18.76
N ASN A 97 10.81 7.40 17.83
CA ASN A 97 11.97 7.10 17.00
C ASN A 97 12.11 8.20 15.94
N ARG A 98 13.21 8.96 15.98
CA ARG A 98 13.45 10.06 15.01
C ARG A 98 13.45 9.63 13.54
N LYS A 99 13.71 8.34 13.25
CA LYS A 99 13.61 7.81 11.87
C LYS A 99 12.17 7.72 11.35
N GLN A 100 11.18 7.77 12.23
CA GLN A 100 9.75 7.74 11.89
C GLN A 100 9.16 9.15 11.73
N VAL A 101 9.95 10.18 12.01
CA VAL A 101 9.53 11.58 11.87
C VAL A 101 9.78 12.04 10.44
N MET A 102 8.74 12.57 9.79
CA MET A 102 8.78 13.00 8.41
C MET A 102 9.70 14.19 8.22
N THR A 103 10.68 14.05 7.32
CA THR A 103 11.54 15.15 6.90
C THR A 103 11.13 15.64 5.51
N ASN A 104 11.74 16.72 5.02
CA ASN A 104 11.53 17.19 3.65
C ASN A 104 11.99 16.19 2.57
N LEU A 105 12.73 15.15 2.94
CA LEU A 105 13.19 14.09 2.04
C LEU A 105 12.17 12.96 1.87
N TRP A 106 11.07 12.99 2.62
CA TRP A 106 10.02 11.98 2.49
C TRP A 106 9.17 12.26 1.27
N TYR A 107 8.91 11.21 0.51
CA TYR A 107 8.07 11.24 -0.68
C TYR A 107 6.63 11.66 -0.39
N TRP A 108 6.18 11.60 0.87
CA TRP A 108 4.86 12.06 1.30
C TRP A 108 4.47 13.43 0.72
N LYS A 109 5.38 14.42 0.73
CA LYS A 109 5.08 15.75 0.19
C LYS A 109 4.81 15.74 -1.32
N GLU A 110 5.55 14.95 -2.08
CA GLU A 110 5.34 14.79 -3.52
C GLU A 110 4.06 14.00 -3.80
N PHE A 111 3.78 12.97 -2.99
CA PHE A 111 2.52 12.24 -3.05
C PHE A 111 1.31 13.15 -2.79
N VAL A 112 1.36 14.02 -1.78
CA VAL A 112 0.31 15.02 -1.51
C VAL A 112 0.07 15.90 -2.74
N ASN A 113 1.13 16.38 -3.39
CA ASN A 113 1.02 17.15 -4.62
C ASN A 113 0.39 16.32 -5.76
N HIS A 114 0.75 15.05 -5.91
CA HIS A 114 0.15 14.19 -6.93
C HIS A 114 -1.32 13.88 -6.66
N ALA A 115 -1.70 13.64 -5.39
CA ALA A 115 -3.08 13.42 -4.98
C ALA A 115 -3.94 14.67 -5.25
N LYS A 116 -3.46 15.86 -4.83
CA LYS A 116 -4.13 17.15 -5.08
C LYS A 116 -4.34 17.50 -6.54
N ASN A 117 -3.45 17.01 -7.41
CA ASN A 117 -3.58 17.18 -8.86
C ASN A 117 -4.36 16.02 -9.52
N GLY A 118 -5.01 15.15 -8.75
CA GLY A 118 -5.81 14.02 -9.24
C GLY A 118 -5.01 12.87 -9.89
N ARG A 119 -3.67 12.96 -9.88
CA ARG A 119 -2.80 12.00 -10.58
C ARG A 119 -2.83 10.62 -9.96
N ILE A 120 -3.02 10.53 -8.63
CA ILE A 120 -3.15 9.24 -7.96
C ILE A 120 -4.51 8.62 -8.28
N ASP A 121 -5.60 9.39 -8.18
CA ASP A 121 -6.94 8.94 -8.57
C ASP A 121 -7.01 8.45 -10.03
N ASP A 122 -6.37 9.18 -10.97
CA ASP A 122 -6.25 8.76 -12.38
C ASP A 122 -5.60 7.39 -12.54
N LYS A 123 -4.55 7.11 -11.75
CA LYS A 123 -3.82 5.84 -11.81
C LYS A 123 -4.62 4.70 -11.20
N THR A 124 -5.28 4.96 -10.07
CA THR A 124 -6.22 4.03 -9.45
C THR A 124 -7.33 3.64 -10.44
N ARG A 125 -7.91 4.61 -11.15
CA ARG A 125 -8.91 4.35 -12.20
C ARG A 125 -8.37 3.54 -13.36
N LEU A 126 -7.19 3.90 -13.86
CA LEU A 126 -6.53 3.19 -14.95
C LEU A 126 -6.32 1.72 -14.61
N ILE A 127 -5.83 1.42 -13.41
CA ILE A 127 -5.62 0.04 -12.94
C ILE A 127 -6.94 -0.70 -12.83
N SER A 128 -7.96 -0.08 -12.26
CA SER A 128 -9.30 -0.68 -12.18
C SER A 128 -9.83 -1.03 -13.58
N LEU A 129 -9.68 -0.13 -14.56
CA LEU A 129 -10.12 -0.36 -15.94
C LEU A 129 -9.31 -1.46 -16.65
N ASN A 130 -7.99 -1.43 -16.51
CA ASN A 130 -7.08 -2.39 -17.13
C ASN A 130 -7.29 -3.80 -16.58
N SER A 131 -7.37 -3.90 -15.25
CA SER A 131 -7.49 -5.18 -14.55
C SER A 131 -8.89 -5.80 -14.64
N LYS A 132 -9.93 -4.96 -14.74
CA LYS A 132 -11.33 -5.34 -14.51
C LYS A 132 -11.56 -5.97 -13.13
N CYS A 133 -10.64 -5.73 -12.20
CA CYS A 133 -10.71 -6.19 -10.81
C CYS A 133 -11.10 -5.04 -9.88
N HIS A 134 -11.48 -5.40 -8.65
CA HIS A 134 -11.76 -4.40 -7.62
C HIS A 134 -10.46 -3.74 -7.18
N THR A 135 -10.38 -2.42 -7.32
CA THR A 135 -9.31 -1.61 -6.75
C THR A 135 -9.74 -1.10 -5.38
N ILE A 136 -8.89 -1.32 -4.38
CA ILE A 136 -9.11 -1.03 -2.97
C ILE A 136 -8.12 0.05 -2.53
N VAL A 137 -8.56 0.94 -1.65
CA VAL A 137 -7.70 1.83 -0.87
C VAL A 137 -7.81 1.39 0.59
N PHE A 138 -6.71 0.96 1.18
CA PHE A 138 -6.62 0.47 2.55
C PHE A 138 -5.77 1.43 3.37
N LEU A 139 -6.33 1.95 4.47
CA LEU A 139 -5.61 2.73 5.46
C LEU A 139 -5.44 1.95 6.77
N LYS A 140 -4.24 2.01 7.36
CA LYS A 140 -3.96 1.47 8.71
C LYS A 140 -3.35 2.58 9.57
N ALA A 141 -3.95 2.84 10.73
CA ALA A 141 -3.43 3.83 11.68
C ALA A 141 -2.75 3.17 12.87
N TYR A 142 -1.59 3.69 13.25
CA TYR A 142 -0.82 3.28 14.42
C TYR A 142 -0.52 4.49 15.30
N GLU A 143 -0.65 4.33 16.61
CA GLU A 143 -0.17 5.34 17.57
C GLU A 143 1.35 5.50 17.46
N PHE A 144 1.87 6.70 17.69
CA PHE A 144 3.30 7.04 17.56
C PHE A 144 4.27 6.13 18.33
N ASN A 145 3.82 5.48 19.41
CA ASN A 145 4.60 4.57 20.25
C ASN A 145 4.34 3.08 19.94
N ARG A 146 3.55 2.78 18.91
CA ARG A 146 3.16 1.42 18.48
C ARG A 146 3.34 1.21 16.97
N ILE A 147 4.23 1.98 16.35
CA ILE A 147 4.58 1.84 14.94
C ILE A 147 5.22 0.46 14.73
N HIS A 148 4.84 -0.21 13.66
CA HIS A 148 5.35 -1.52 13.30
C HIS A 148 6.79 -1.40 12.77
N GLU A 149 7.65 -2.36 13.11
CA GLU A 149 9.04 -2.40 12.62
C GLU A 149 9.32 -3.70 11.85
N PRO A 150 10.17 -3.65 10.81
CA PRO A 150 10.60 -4.84 10.09
C PRO A 150 11.18 -5.91 10.99
N ASP A 151 11.09 -7.16 10.56
CA ASP A 151 11.60 -8.35 11.27
C ASP A 151 10.99 -8.57 12.67
N LYS A 152 9.95 -7.81 13.05
CA LYS A 152 9.18 -8.00 14.27
C LYS A 152 7.76 -8.49 13.95
N ASN A 153 7.07 -8.98 14.98
CA ASN A 153 5.65 -9.27 14.87
C ASN A 153 4.91 -7.96 14.53
N PRO A 154 4.08 -7.94 13.48
CA PRO A 154 3.36 -6.74 13.10
C PRO A 154 2.40 -6.36 14.23
N ASN A 155 2.43 -5.09 14.63
CA ASN A 155 1.41 -4.56 15.52
C ASN A 155 0.06 -4.56 14.78
N ILE A 156 -1.02 -4.83 15.52
CA ILE A 156 -2.36 -4.61 14.99
C ILE A 156 -2.58 -3.10 14.97
N PRO A 157 -3.03 -2.52 13.83
CA PRO A 157 -3.34 -1.09 13.81
C PRO A 157 -4.44 -0.77 14.82
N VAL A 158 -4.37 0.41 15.42
CA VAL A 158 -5.41 0.84 16.38
C VAL A 158 -6.74 1.11 15.68
N ASP A 159 -6.68 1.37 14.38
CA ASP A 159 -7.81 1.60 13.50
C ASP A 159 -7.48 1.29 12.03
N SER A 160 -8.49 0.95 11.24
CA SER A 160 -8.35 0.64 9.82
C SER A 160 -9.58 1.09 9.03
N LEU A 161 -9.39 1.42 7.76
CA LEU A 161 -10.45 1.87 6.86
C LEU A 161 -10.19 1.33 5.46
N GLU A 162 -11.22 0.81 4.81
CA GLU A 162 -11.14 0.31 3.44
C GLU A 162 -12.18 0.99 2.55
N PHE A 163 -11.76 1.39 1.36
CA PHE A 163 -12.61 1.85 0.28
C PHE A 163 -12.46 0.94 -0.93
N TYR A 164 -13.52 0.80 -1.71
CA TYR A 164 -13.44 0.30 -3.08
C TYR A 164 -13.72 1.44 -4.06
N LEU A 165 -13.13 1.37 -5.25
CA LEU A 165 -13.46 2.28 -6.34
C LEU A 165 -14.73 1.82 -7.07
N ASP A 166 -15.81 2.60 -7.02
CA ASP A 166 -16.99 2.36 -7.85
C ASP A 166 -16.73 2.88 -9.27
N HIS A 167 -16.60 1.94 -10.21
CA HIS A 167 -16.37 2.24 -11.63
C HIS A 167 -17.49 3.05 -12.30
N LYS A 168 -18.72 2.97 -11.81
CA LYS A 168 -19.87 3.68 -12.41
C LYS A 168 -19.90 5.14 -12.01
N GLN A 169 -19.60 5.39 -10.73
CA GLN A 169 -19.66 6.72 -10.14
C GLN A 169 -18.31 7.43 -10.12
N ASN A 170 -17.24 6.70 -10.40
CA ASN A 170 -15.87 7.19 -10.49
C ASN A 170 -15.35 7.79 -9.17
N HIS A 171 -15.83 7.27 -8.04
CA HIS A 171 -15.48 7.70 -6.70
C HIS A 171 -15.20 6.51 -5.77
N LEU A 172 -14.57 6.80 -4.64
CA LEU A 172 -14.40 5.85 -3.56
C LEU A 172 -15.71 5.65 -2.80
N CYS A 173 -15.99 4.41 -2.47
CA CYS A 173 -17.09 3.99 -1.59
C CYS A 173 -16.50 3.21 -0.42
N VAL A 174 -16.96 3.50 0.78
CA VAL A 174 -16.48 2.80 1.97
C VAL A 174 -16.92 1.33 1.96
N GLU A 175 -15.95 0.42 2.11
CA GLU A 175 -16.16 -1.03 2.21
C GLU A 175 -16.12 -1.49 3.67
N ASN A 176 -15.20 -0.91 4.46
CA ASN A 176 -15.03 -1.17 5.88
C ASN A 176 -14.86 0.15 6.64
N GLN A 177 -15.89 0.58 7.36
CA GLN A 177 -15.91 1.86 8.06
C GLN A 177 -15.01 1.87 9.30
N SER A 178 -14.32 2.98 9.52
CA SER A 178 -13.67 3.25 10.80
C SER A 178 -14.65 3.85 11.80
N ASN A 179 -14.50 3.49 13.07
CA ASN A 179 -15.23 4.08 14.20
C ASN A 179 -14.33 4.82 15.19
N LYS A 180 -13.05 5.01 14.86
CA LYS A 180 -12.05 5.64 15.76
C LYS A 180 -11.33 6.78 15.04
N THR A 181 -9.99 6.78 15.01
CA THR A 181 -9.13 7.84 14.50
C THR A 181 -9.39 8.15 13.02
N LEU A 182 -9.61 7.13 12.19
CA LEU A 182 -9.84 7.29 10.74
C LEU A 182 -11.31 7.61 10.40
N LYS A 183 -12.21 7.70 11.40
CA LYS A 183 -13.64 7.99 11.19
C LYS A 183 -13.90 9.25 10.33
N PRO A 184 -13.16 10.36 10.47
CA PRO A 184 -13.37 11.54 9.63
C PRO A 184 -13.23 11.27 8.13
N LEU A 185 -12.49 10.22 7.76
CA LEU A 185 -12.25 9.85 6.36
C LEU A 185 -13.38 9.03 5.75
N ASN A 186 -14.33 8.46 6.53
CA ASN A 186 -15.35 7.53 6.02
C ASN A 186 -16.17 8.08 4.83
N GLU A 187 -16.35 9.40 4.75
CA GLU A 187 -17.14 10.07 3.72
C GLU A 187 -16.31 10.49 2.50
N SER A 188 -15.00 10.18 2.48
CA SER A 188 -14.11 10.59 1.39
C SER A 188 -14.47 9.85 0.09
N GLN A 189 -14.58 10.61 -0.99
CA GLN A 189 -14.94 10.12 -2.32
C GLN A 189 -13.73 10.02 -3.25
N SER A 190 -12.56 10.47 -2.81
CA SER A 190 -11.32 10.45 -3.59
C SER A 190 -10.09 10.31 -2.70
N ILE A 191 -8.97 9.89 -3.29
CA ILE A 191 -7.67 9.88 -2.60
C ILE A 191 -7.23 11.30 -2.29
N ASN A 192 -7.55 12.26 -3.17
CA ASN A 192 -7.36 13.67 -2.87
C ASN A 192 -8.04 14.08 -1.54
N GLU A 193 -9.33 13.80 -1.38
CA GLU A 193 -10.06 14.15 -0.14
C GLU A 193 -9.47 13.49 1.10
N ILE A 194 -9.08 12.21 0.98
CA ILE A 194 -8.39 11.50 2.07
C ILE A 194 -7.12 12.28 2.48
N VAL A 195 -6.28 12.61 1.50
CA VAL A 195 -5.02 13.34 1.75
C VAL A 195 -5.27 14.75 2.28
N ASP A 196 -6.27 15.46 1.75
CA ASP A 196 -6.65 16.79 2.22
C ASP A 196 -7.07 16.75 3.69
N ILE A 197 -7.82 15.74 4.13
CA ILE A 197 -8.20 15.60 5.54
C ILE A 197 -6.98 15.27 6.40
N LEU A 198 -6.11 14.34 5.96
CA LEU A 198 -4.89 13.96 6.68
C LEU A 198 -3.94 15.16 6.91
N GLU A 199 -3.76 16.00 5.89
CA GLU A 199 -2.87 17.17 5.96
C GLU A 199 -3.43 18.32 6.81
N ASN A 200 -4.76 18.46 6.89
CA ASN A 200 -5.40 19.61 7.54
C ASN A 200 -5.87 19.31 8.97
N ASP A 201 -6.16 18.06 9.32
CA ASP A 201 -6.55 17.69 10.68
C ASP A 201 -5.31 17.37 11.55
N LYS A 202 -5.06 18.25 12.52
CA LYS A 202 -3.94 18.14 13.47
C LYS A 202 -3.97 16.88 14.32
N ASN A 203 -5.10 16.18 14.40
CA ASN A 203 -5.19 14.91 15.12
C ASN A 203 -4.32 13.82 14.48
N PHE A 204 -4.15 13.83 13.15
CA PHE A 204 -3.36 12.81 12.45
C PHE A 204 -1.86 12.92 12.66
N ARG A 205 -1.37 14.06 13.19
CA ARG A 205 0.05 14.28 13.50
C ARG A 205 0.64 13.22 14.42
N PHE A 206 -0.17 12.66 15.32
CA PHE A 206 0.20 11.64 16.31
C PHE A 206 0.09 10.20 15.81
N PHE A 207 -0.34 10.02 14.56
CA PHE A 207 -0.55 8.71 13.98
C PHE A 207 0.40 8.50 12.81
N TRP A 208 0.98 7.32 12.80
CA TRP A 208 1.56 6.76 11.60
C TRP A 208 0.44 6.14 10.76
N ILE A 209 0.34 6.53 9.50
CA ILE A 209 -0.73 6.08 8.61
C ILE A 209 -0.14 5.46 7.36
N ASP A 210 -0.44 4.19 7.21
CA ASP A 210 -0.17 3.44 6.00
C ASP A 210 -1.31 3.66 5.01
N ILE A 211 -0.98 4.00 3.77
CA ILE A 211 -1.94 4.09 2.67
C ILE A 211 -1.51 3.11 1.59
N MET A 212 -2.35 2.10 1.34
CA MET A 212 -2.12 1.08 0.33
C MET A 212 -3.22 1.18 -0.73
N ILE A 213 -2.84 1.26 -2.00
CA ILE A 213 -3.76 1.31 -3.14
C ILE A 213 -3.45 0.14 -4.05
N GLY A 214 -4.40 -0.76 -4.26
CA GLY A 214 -4.11 -1.96 -5.03
C GLY A 214 -5.32 -2.78 -5.41
N THR A 215 -5.06 -3.98 -5.91
CA THR A 215 -6.08 -4.93 -6.33
C THR A 215 -5.94 -6.22 -5.54
N THR A 216 -7.08 -6.85 -5.22
CA THR A 216 -7.11 -8.16 -4.58
C THR A 216 -7.28 -9.28 -5.61
N LEU A 217 -6.56 -10.38 -5.37
CA LEU A 217 -6.61 -11.62 -6.14
C LEU A 217 -6.72 -12.82 -5.18
N TYR A 218 -7.25 -13.93 -5.67
CA TYR A 218 -7.07 -15.21 -4.98
C TYR A 218 -5.65 -15.74 -5.21
N TYR A 219 -5.06 -16.33 -4.18
CA TYR A 219 -3.92 -17.23 -4.38
C TYR A 219 -4.37 -18.45 -5.18
N SER A 220 -3.42 -19.14 -5.80
CA SER A 220 -3.69 -20.40 -6.45
C SER A 220 -4.01 -21.47 -5.40
N ASP A 221 -5.06 -22.24 -5.66
CA ASP A 221 -5.21 -23.57 -5.05
C ASP A 221 -4.29 -24.53 -5.85
N GLU A 222 -3.52 -25.40 -5.19
CA GLU A 222 -2.60 -26.36 -5.88
C GLU A 222 -3.32 -27.23 -6.93
N GLU A 223 -4.64 -27.40 -6.80
CA GLU A 223 -5.50 -28.21 -7.67
C GLU A 223 -6.02 -27.46 -8.91
N LYS A 224 -6.03 -26.12 -8.91
CA LYS A 224 -6.58 -25.31 -10.00
C LYS A 224 -5.46 -24.65 -10.79
N LYS A 225 -5.11 -25.26 -11.93
CA LYS A 225 -4.20 -24.65 -12.91
C LYS A 225 -4.89 -23.47 -13.60
N GLY A 226 -4.29 -22.29 -13.49
CA GLY A 226 -4.71 -21.07 -14.19
C GLY A 226 -4.72 -19.84 -13.28
N GLY A 227 -4.71 -18.67 -13.88
CA GLY A 227 -4.69 -17.40 -13.17
C GLY A 227 -3.73 -16.42 -13.83
N TRP A 228 -3.62 -15.24 -13.23
CA TRP A 228 -2.66 -14.24 -13.67
C TRP A 228 -1.23 -14.66 -13.30
N GLU A 229 -0.34 -14.62 -14.29
CA GLU A 229 1.09 -14.82 -14.11
C GLU A 229 1.75 -13.49 -13.74
N ALA A 230 3.06 -13.54 -13.46
CA ALA A 230 3.83 -12.34 -13.11
C ALA A 230 3.74 -11.25 -14.19
N ARG A 231 3.60 -11.65 -15.46
CA ARG A 231 3.43 -10.72 -16.58
C ARG A 231 2.12 -9.94 -16.49
N GLU A 232 0.99 -10.62 -16.35
CA GLU A 232 -0.31 -9.98 -16.23
C GLU A 232 -0.37 -9.10 -14.99
N ILE A 233 0.12 -9.60 -13.84
CA ILE A 233 0.17 -8.82 -12.60
C ILE A 233 1.01 -7.55 -12.78
N TRP A 234 2.19 -7.67 -13.37
CA TRP A 234 3.03 -6.51 -13.63
C TRP A 234 2.31 -5.47 -14.51
N TYR A 235 1.90 -5.86 -15.71
CA TYR A 235 1.35 -4.91 -16.68
C TYR A 235 0.00 -4.34 -16.28
N GLN A 236 -0.86 -5.14 -15.65
CA GLN A 236 -2.22 -4.72 -15.32
C GLN A 236 -2.29 -3.97 -13.98
N LEU A 237 -1.42 -4.29 -13.01
CA LEU A 237 -1.51 -3.77 -11.64
C LEU A 237 -0.34 -2.89 -11.21
N LEU A 238 0.88 -3.22 -11.62
CA LEU A 238 2.09 -2.60 -11.04
C LEU A 238 2.76 -1.56 -11.94
N GLU A 239 2.84 -1.79 -13.25
CA GLU A 239 3.50 -0.91 -14.24
C GLU A 239 3.01 0.55 -14.23
N PRO A 240 1.76 0.87 -13.85
CA PRO A 240 1.34 2.27 -13.75
C PRO A 240 1.98 3.06 -12.60
N TRP A 241 2.53 2.39 -11.58
CA TRP A 241 3.03 3.00 -10.34
C TRP A 241 4.51 3.42 -10.28
N PRO A 242 5.48 2.85 -11.02
CA PRO A 242 6.88 3.27 -11.02
C PRO A 242 7.15 4.78 -11.06
N PRO A 243 6.37 5.62 -11.77
CA PRO A 243 6.56 7.08 -11.70
C PRO A 243 6.36 7.71 -10.30
N PHE A 244 5.82 6.95 -9.34
CA PHE A 244 5.58 7.36 -7.96
C PHE A 244 6.44 6.60 -6.94
N VAL A 245 7.40 5.80 -7.41
CA VAL A 245 8.31 5.02 -6.56
C VAL A 245 9.67 5.74 -6.54
N HIS A 246 9.89 6.56 -5.51
CA HIS A 246 11.07 7.42 -5.32
C HIS A 246 11.64 7.28 -3.93
#